data_AF-W4L607-F1
#
_entry.id   AF-W4L607-F1
#
_cell.length_a   1.000
_cell.length_b   1.000
_cell.length_c   1.000
_cell.angle_alpha   90.00
_cell.angle_beta   90.00
_cell.angle_gamma   90.00
#
_symmetry.space_group_name_H-M   'P 1'
#
loop_
_entity.id
_entity.type
_entity.pdbx_description
1 polymer ?
#
loop_
_entity_poly.entity_id
_entity_poly.type
_entity_poly.pdbx_seq_one_letter_code
_entity_poly.pdbx_strand_id
1 'polypeptide(L)' 'MGLRFFADHCVSNAIMQTLREAEHEVVRLREYLPVESLDTDVIAKAQQLDAVLLSLNGDFADIVIYPPANY' A
#
# COMPACT_ATOMS: atom_id res chain seq x y z
N MET A 1 -16.57 9.45 0.34
CA MET A 1 -15.43 9.44 1.31
C MET A 1 -14.32 8.67 0.64
N GLY A 2 -13.33 9.37 0.09
CA GLY A 2 -12.20 8.72 -0.58
C GLY A 2 -11.27 8.10 0.45
N LEU A 3 -10.85 6.84 0.24
CA LEU A 3 -9.77 6.23 0.99
C LEU A 3 -8.43 6.62 0.35
N ARG A 4 -7.36 6.59 1.14
CA ARG A 4 -5.99 6.75 0.64
C ARG A 4 -5.34 5.39 0.53
N PHE A 5 -4.79 5.09 -0.64
CA PHE A 5 -4.07 3.86 -0.92
C PHE A 5 -2.59 4.15 -1.13
N PHE A 6 -1.74 3.34 -0.51
CA PHE A 6 -0.30 3.33 -0.72
C PHE A 6 0.05 2.10 -1.57
N ALA A 7 0.27 2.32 -2.86
CA ALA A 7 0.39 1.27 -3.86
C ALA A 7 1.85 0.83 -4.03
N ASP A 8 2.08 -0.46 -3.89
CA ASP A 8 3.34 -1.14 -4.14
C ASP A 8 3.70 -1.16 -5.63
N HIS A 9 4.96 -1.43 -5.93
CA HIS A 9 5.55 -1.48 -7.27
C HIS A 9 4.87 -2.47 -8.21
N CYS A 10 4.34 -3.57 -7.67
CA CYS A 10 3.67 -4.62 -8.44
C CYS A 10 2.23 -4.24 -8.84
N VAL A 11 1.68 -3.15 -8.32
CA VAL A 11 0.32 -2.71 -8.67
C VAL A 11 0.31 -2.05 -10.05
N SER A 12 -0.51 -2.59 -10.95
CA SER A 12 -0.62 -2.09 -12.32
C SER A 12 -1.24 -0.69 -12.38
N ASN A 13 -0.86 0.09 -13.40
CA ASN A 13 -1.44 1.42 -13.64
C ASN A 13 -2.95 1.39 -13.83
N ALA A 14 -3.52 0.29 -14.35
CA ALA A 14 -4.95 0.13 -14.50
C ALA A 14 -5.67 0.14 -13.15
N ILE A 15 -5.16 -0.60 -12.15
CA ILE A 15 -5.76 -0.66 -10.81
C ILE A 15 -5.71 0.71 -10.14
N MET A 16 -4.57 1.41 -10.22
CA MET A 16 -4.44 2.76 -9.66
C MET A 16 -5.41 3.75 -10.31
N GLN A 17 -5.61 3.64 -11.62
CA GLN A 17 -6.51 4.51 -12.36
C GLN A 17 -7.97 4.25 -11.97
N THR A 18 -8.39 2.99 -11.87
CA THR A 18 -9.74 2.61 -11.41
C THR A 18 -10.03 3.13 -10.00
N LEU A 19 -9.07 3.03 -9.08
CA LEU A 19 -9.23 3.57 -7.72
C LEU A 19 -9.36 5.09 -7.72
N ARG A 20 -8.57 5.80 -8.54
CA ARG A 20 -8.67 7.26 -8.68
C ARG A 20 -10.01 7.69 -9.29
N GLU A 21 -10.52 6.94 -10.27
CA GLU A 21 -11.84 7.16 -10.86
C GLU A 21 -12.98 6.93 -9.87
N ALA A 22 -12.78 6.05 -8.88
CA ALA A 22 -13.67 5.86 -7.74
C ALA A 22 -13.51 6.93 -6.64
N GLU A 23 -12.85 8.06 -6.94
CA GLU A 23 -12.60 9.18 -6.03
C GLU A 23 -11.74 8.78 -4.80
N HIS A 24 -10.84 7.81 -4.98
CA HIS A 24 -9.83 7.47 -3.98
C HIS A 24 -8.48 8.12 -4.28
N GLU A 25 -7.71 8.39 -3.24
CA GLU A 25 -6.35 8.88 -3.37
C GLU A 25 -5.40 7.68 -3.51
N VAL A 26 -4.49 7.71 -4.49
CA VAL A 26 -3.55 6.61 -4.71
C VAL A 26 -2.15 7.15 -4.89
N VAL A 27 -1.28 6.79 -3.96
CA VAL A 27 0.09 7.24 -3.81
C VAL A 27 1.02 6.05 -4.01
N ARG A 28 2.12 6.21 -4.77
CA ARG A 28 3.05 5.08 -4.98
C ARG A 28 4.13 5.00 -3.93
N LEU A 29 4.50 3.78 -3.59
CA LEU A 29 5.57 3.48 -2.64
C LEU A 29 6.89 4.16 -3.02
N ARG A 30 7.27 4.06 -4.29
CA ARG A 30 8.47 4.69 -4.88
C ARG A 30 8.59 6.20 -4.72
N GLU A 31 7.48 6.90 -4.48
CA GLU A 31 7.47 8.35 -4.30
C GLU A 31 7.91 8.75 -2.88
N TYR A 32 7.89 7.79 -1.95
CA TYR A 32 8.16 8.01 -0.53
C TYR A 32 9.31 7.16 0.01
N LEU A 33 9.60 6.03 -0.62
CA LEU A 33 10.57 5.03 -0.17
C LEU A 33 11.34 4.42 -1.36
N PRO A 34 12.62 4.06 -1.19
CA PRO A 34 13.36 3.24 -2.13
C PRO A 34 12.69 1.89 -2.40
N VAL A 35 12.91 1.30 -3.58
CA VAL A 35 12.35 -0.01 -3.96
C VAL A 35 12.82 -1.14 -3.03
N GLU A 36 14.05 -1.02 -2.50
CA GLU A 36 14.68 -1.99 -1.59
C GLU A 36 14.33 -1.74 -0.10
N SER A 37 13.27 -0.97 0.18
CA SER A 37 12.85 -0.71 1.56
C SER A 37 12.28 -1.97 2.20
N LEU A 38 12.54 -2.15 3.50
CA LEU A 38 11.99 -3.28 4.25
C LEU A 38 10.48 -3.13 4.43
N ASP A 39 9.76 -4.25 4.51
CA ASP A 39 8.31 -4.26 4.72
C ASP A 39 7.90 -3.46 5.97
N THR A 40 8.70 -3.48 7.03
CA THR A 40 8.46 -2.70 8.25
C THR A 40 8.46 -1.20 8.00
N ASP A 41 9.34 -0.71 7.14
CA ASP A 41 9.43 0.71 6.78
C ASP A 41 8.25 1.11 5.89
N VAL A 42 7.84 0.22 4.98
CA VAL A 42 6.67 0.39 4.12
C VAL A 42 5.38 0.47 4.95
N ILE A 43 5.20 -0.44 5.90
CA ILE A 43 4.03 -0.47 6.79
C ILE A 43 4.00 0.79 7.66
N ALA A 44 5.12 1.14 8.30
CA ALA A 44 5.21 2.36 9.11
C ALA A 44 4.89 3.61 8.27
N LYS A 45 5.30 3.65 7.00
CA LYS A 45 4.98 4.76 6.10
C LYS A 45 3.51 4.80 5.73
N ALA A 46 2.88 3.65 5.47
CA ALA A 46 1.45 3.56 5.21
C ALA A 46 0.64 4.07 6.41
N GLN A 47 1.00 3.66 7.63
CA GLN A 47 0.41 4.16 8.87
C GLN A 47 0.60 5.67 9.04
N GLN A 48 1.81 6.20 8.80
CA GLN A 48 2.09 7.65 8.87
C GLN A 48 1.26 8.46 7.88
N LEU A 49 0.95 7.90 6.71
CA LEU A 49 0.16 8.56 5.66
C LEU A 49 -1.35 8.38 5.86
N ASP A 50 -1.78 7.64 6.88
CA ASP A 50 -3.16 7.18 7.09
C ASP A 50 -3.71 6.51 5.82
N ALA A 51 -2.93 5.59 5.27
CA ALA A 51 -3.17 4.96 3.98
C ALA A 51 -3.26 3.44 4.10
N VAL A 52 -4.15 2.85 3.29
CA VAL A 52 -4.26 1.39 3.11
C VAL A 52 -3.15 0.94 2.15
N LEU A 53 -2.26 0.07 2.63
CA LEU A 53 -1.23 -0.54 1.78
C LEU A 53 -1.91 -1.47 0.77
N LEU A 54 -1.67 -1.21 -0.51
CA LEU A 54 -2.15 -2.02 -1.63
C LEU A 54 -0.95 -2.70 -2.27
N SER A 55 -0.84 -4.01 -2.10
CA SER A 55 0.17 -4.81 -2.79
C SER A 55 -0.49 -5.91 -3.60
N LEU A 56 0.16 -6.26 -4.72
CA LEU A 56 -0.21 -7.38 -5.59
C LEU A 56 0.72 -8.58 -5.39
N ASN A 57 1.64 -8.47 -4.43
CA ASN A 57 2.47 -9.54 -3.96
C ASN A 57 1.63 -10.45 -3.06
N GLY A 58 1.48 -11.73 -3.45
CA GLY A 58 0.86 -12.76 -2.60
C GLY A 58 1.69 -13.09 -1.34
N ASP A 59 2.80 -12.37 -1.17
CA ASP A 59 3.86 -12.49 -0.19
C ASP A 59 3.76 -11.44 0.94
N PHE A 60 2.82 -10.48 0.88
CA PHE A 60 2.34 -9.80 2.09
C PHE A 60 1.46 -10.79 2.86
N ALA A 61 2.16 -11.58 3.67
CA ALA A 61 1.70 -12.80 4.30
C ALA A 61 0.28 -12.70 4.86
N ASP A 62 -0.52 -13.68 4.47
CA ASP A 62 -1.67 -14.23 5.16
C ASP A 62 -2.16 -13.42 6.37
N ILE A 63 -3.27 -12.69 6.19
CA ILE A 63 -3.91 -11.87 7.23
C ILE A 63 -4.26 -12.65 8.52
N VAL A 64 -4.26 -13.99 8.46
CA VAL A 64 -4.42 -14.88 9.62
C VAL A 64 -3.11 -15.06 10.40
N ILE A 65 -1.96 -15.06 9.71
CA ILE A 65 -0.62 -15.23 10.31
C ILE A 65 0.03 -13.87 10.63
N TYR A 66 -0.35 -12.81 9.93
CA TYR A 66 0.20 -11.46 10.06
C TYR A 66 -0.86 -10.46 10.56
N PRO A 67 -1.32 -10.58 11.82
CA PRO A 67 -2.38 -9.73 12.33
C PRO A 67 -1.88 -8.27 12.42
N PRO A 68 -2.63 -7.30 11.88
CA PRO A 68 -2.28 -5.87 11.94
C PRO A 68 -2.16 -5.29 13.36
N ALA A 69 -2.50 -6.05 14.40
CA ALA A 69 -2.38 -5.64 15.79
C ALA A 69 -0.96 -5.77 16.36
N ASN A 70 -0.06 -6.47 15.65
CA ASN A 70 1.30 -6.76 16.10
C ASN A 70 2.37 -5.87 15.44
N TYR A 71 1.96 -4.90 14.63
CA TYR A 71 2.77 -3.86 13.98
C TYR A 71 1.95 -2.57 13.85
#